data_AF-A0A2H0BRJ6-F1
#
_entry.id   AF-A0A2H0BRJ6-F1
#
_cell.length_a   1.000
_cell.length_b   1.000
_cell.length_c   1.000
_cell.angle_alpha   90.00
_cell.angle_beta   90.00
_cell.angle_gamma   90.00
#
_symmetry.space_group_name_H-M   'P 1'
#
loop_
_entity.id
_entity.type
_entity.pdbx_description
1 polymer ?
#
loop_
_entity_poly.entity_id
_entity_poly.type
_entity_poly.pdbx_seq_one_letter_code
_entity_poly.pdbx_strand_id
1 'polypeptide(L)' 'MTKTRLFKIGDPILKTGMYICVPCGFVTEFFEGETFSTCEACLAGTPDGPYDFQNVEDEFWQLYDDYLENPTF' A
#
# COMPACT_ATOMS: atom_id res chain seq x y z
N MET A 1 18.72 4.37 10.10
CA MET A 1 17.25 4.28 10.19
C MET A 1 16.70 4.61 8.82
N THR A 2 16.39 3.59 8.04
CA THR A 2 15.65 3.75 6.77
C THR A 2 14.24 4.13 7.15
N LYS A 3 13.79 5.31 6.73
CA LYS A 3 12.47 5.84 7.07
C LYS A 3 11.43 4.99 6.31
N THR A 4 10.51 4.34 7.02
CA THR A 4 9.40 3.61 6.39
C THR A 4 8.68 4.51 5.40
N ARG A 5 8.64 4.10 4.13
CA ARG A 5 7.99 4.87 3.08
C ARG A 5 6.62 4.25 2.77
N LEU A 6 5.60 5.04 3.01
CA LEU A 6 4.22 4.76 2.61
C LEU A 6 3.95 5.44 1.28
N PHE A 7 3.21 4.75 0.41
CA PHE A 7 2.80 5.21 -0.91
C PHE A 7 1.28 5.24 -0.97
N LYS A 8 0.71 6.29 -1.56
CA LYS A 8 -0.73 6.42 -1.77
C LYS A 8 -1.13 5.92 -3.16
N ILE A 9 -2.43 5.68 -3.36
CA ILE A 9 -3.00 5.48 -4.70
C ILE A 9 -2.61 6.67 -5.60
N GLY A 10 -2.16 6.36 -6.81
CA GLY A 10 -1.70 7.35 -7.79
C GLY A 10 -0.23 7.76 -7.65
N ASP A 11 0.45 7.42 -6.54
CA ASP A 11 1.90 7.63 -6.45
C ASP A 11 2.62 6.75 -7.48
N PRO A 12 3.72 7.25 -8.08
CA PRO A 12 4.52 6.45 -8.99
C PRO A 12 5.26 5.34 -8.24
N ILE A 13 5.29 4.15 -8.83
CA ILE A 13 6.07 3.02 -8.35
C ILE A 13 7.54 3.26 -8.74
N LEU A 14 8.38 3.46 -7.72
CA LEU A 14 9.80 3.80 -7.89
C LEU A 14 10.73 2.59 -7.94
N LYS A 15 10.22 1.40 -7.61
CA LYS A 15 10.98 0.16 -7.56
C LYS A 15 10.04 -1.00 -7.83
N THR A 16 10.39 -1.86 -8.78
CA THR A 16 9.67 -3.13 -8.99
C THR A 16 9.84 -4.03 -7.77
N GLY A 17 8.76 -4.63 -7.27
CA GLY A 17 8.82 -5.55 -6.16
C GLY A 17 7.46 -5.87 -5.52
N MET A 18 7.50 -6.63 -4.44
CA MET A 18 6.31 -6.94 -3.64
C MET A 18 5.99 -5.77 -2.71
N TYR A 19 4.73 -5.35 -2.71
CA TYR A 19 4.21 -4.34 -1.79
C TYR A 19 3.06 -4.92 -0.98
N ILE A 20 2.94 -4.45 0.25
CA ILE A 20 1.88 -4.80 1.18
C ILE A 20 0.90 -3.64 1.31
N CYS A 21 -0.39 -3.94 1.22
CA CYS A 21 -1.47 -3.04 1.59
C CYS A 21 -1.49 -2.94 3.12
N VAL A 22 -1.20 -1.76 3.67
CA VAL A 22 -1.10 -1.56 5.11
C VAL A 22 -2.42 -1.87 5.83
N PRO A 23 -3.61 -1.45 5.33
CA PRO A 23 -4.89 -1.76 5.97
C PRO A 23 -5.20 -3.24 6.18
N CYS A 24 -4.83 -4.13 5.24
CA CYS A 24 -5.29 -5.53 5.25
C CYS A 24 -4.18 -6.59 5.19
N GLY A 25 -2.94 -6.18 4.94
CA GLY A 25 -1.80 -7.08 4.81
C GLY A 25 -1.73 -7.85 3.50
N PHE A 26 -2.56 -7.54 2.50
CA PHE A 26 -2.50 -8.16 1.18
C PHE A 26 -1.21 -7.78 0.47
N VAL A 27 -0.51 -8.77 -0.10
CA VAL A 27 0.78 -8.58 -0.77
C VAL A 27 0.64 -8.86 -2.26
N THR A 28 1.11 -7.94 -3.10
CA THR A 28 1.12 -8.10 -4.56
C THR A 28 2.36 -7.46 -5.18
N GLU A 29 2.71 -7.90 -6.39
CA GLU A 29 3.79 -7.33 -7.17
C GLU A 29 3.34 -6.06 -7.90
N PHE A 30 4.23 -5.07 -7.96
CA PHE A 30 4.07 -3.84 -8.74
C PHE A 30 5.34 -3.57 -9.56
N PHE A 31 5.18 -2.88 -10.70
CA PHE A 31 6.26 -2.60 -11.63
C PHE A 31 6.64 -1.12 -11.67
N GLU A 32 7.94 -0.86 -11.74
CA GLU A 32 8.48 0.50 -11.82
C GLU A 32 7.94 1.24 -13.06
N GLY A 33 7.55 2.51 -12.86
CA GLY A 33 6.99 3.36 -13.90
C GLY A 33 5.46 3.34 -14.00
N GLU A 34 4.79 2.42 -13.32
CA GLU A 34 3.35 2.43 -13.11
C GLU A 34 2.97 3.32 -11.91
N THR A 35 1.68 3.40 -11.59
CA THR A 35 1.17 4.04 -10.37
C THR A 35 0.43 3.05 -9.50
N PHE A 36 0.51 3.22 -8.17
CA PHE A 36 -0.28 2.40 -7.25
C PHE A 36 -1.78 2.53 -7.52
N SER A 37 -2.46 1.40 -7.62
CA SER A 37 -3.92 1.29 -7.73
C SER A 37 -4.53 0.93 -6.37
N THR A 38 -5.86 1.05 -6.29
CA THR A 38 -6.65 0.58 -5.14
C THR A 38 -6.41 -0.90 -4.87
N CYS A 39 -6.33 -1.26 -3.59
CA CYS A 39 -6.24 -2.65 -3.15
C CYS A 39 -7.54 -3.39 -3.45
N GLU A 40 -7.53 -4.27 -4.45
CA GLU A 40 -8.72 -5.06 -4.82
C GLU A 40 -9.13 -6.10 -3.77
N ALA A 41 -8.27 -6.39 -2.78
CA ALA A 41 -8.55 -7.36 -1.73
C ALA A 41 -9.42 -6.79 -0.60
N CYS A 42 -9.22 -5.51 -0.24
CA CYS A 42 -9.95 -4.89 0.86
C CYS A 42 -10.73 -3.64 0.47
N LEU A 43 -10.46 -3.07 -0.72
CA LEU A 43 -11.11 -1.86 -1.21
C LEU A 43 -10.98 -0.68 -0.23
N ALA A 44 -9.86 -0.61 0.50
CA ALA A 44 -9.52 0.55 1.31
C ALA A 44 -9.57 1.81 0.45
N GLY A 45 -9.93 2.93 1.06
CA GLY A 45 -10.15 4.18 0.36
C GLY A 45 -11.44 4.26 -0.45
N THR A 46 -12.35 3.29 -0.30
CA THR A 46 -13.68 3.28 -0.93
C THR A 46 -14.79 3.05 0.11
N PRO A 47 -16.07 3.33 -0.21
CA PRO A 47 -17.20 3.01 0.68
C PRO A 47 -17.36 1.52 1.02
N ASP A 48 -16.80 0.63 0.20
CA ASP A 48 -16.84 -0.82 0.41
C ASP A 48 -15.64 -1.33 1.22
N GLY A 49 -14.73 -0.43 1.60
CA GLY A 49 -13.55 -0.73 2.40
C GLY A 49 -13.84 -0.95 3.89
N PRO A 50 -12.81 -1.34 4.68
CA PRO A 50 -12.93 -1.48 6.13
C PRO A 50 -13.38 -0.16 6.76
N TYR A 51 -14.16 -0.23 7.86
CA TYR A 51 -14.80 0.94 8.48
C TYR A 51 -13.84 2.11 8.76
N ASP A 52 -12.64 1.82 9.25
CA ASP A 52 -11.63 2.84 9.58
C ASP A 52 -10.80 3.31 8.36
N PHE A 53 -11.05 2.75 7.17
CA PHE A 53 -10.24 2.94 5.98
C PHE A 53 -11.10 3.21 4.73
N GLN A 54 -12.19 3.97 4.86
CA GLN A 54 -13.11 4.25 3.74
C GLN A 54 -12.77 5.53 2.96
N ASN A 55 -11.87 6.38 3.46
CA ASN A 55 -11.44 7.58 2.72
C ASN A 55 -10.21 7.25 1.88
N VAL A 56 -10.13 7.76 0.66
CA VAL A 56 -9.01 7.51 -0.27
C VAL A 56 -7.64 7.81 0.35
N GLU A 57 -7.59 8.70 1.33
CA GLU A 57 -6.37 9.04 2.06
C GLU A 57 -5.89 7.97 3.03
N ASP A 58 -6.72 6.96 3.32
CA ASP A 58 -6.49 5.89 4.29
C ASP A 58 -5.89 4.62 3.64
N GLU A 59 -5.84 4.53 2.30
CA GLU A 59 -5.14 3.43 1.62
C GLU A 59 -3.66 3.75 1.42
N PHE A 60 -2.80 2.84 1.91
CA PHE A 60 -1.36 2.93 1.75
C PHE A 60 -0.74 1.59 1.33
N TRP A 61 0.29 1.70 0.50
CA TRP A 61 1.20 0.63 0.13
C TRP A 61 2.56 0.84 0.79
N GLN A 62 3.23 -0.24 1.14
CA GLN A 62 4.60 -0.25 1.65
C GLN A 62 5.40 -1.33 0.93
N LEU A 63 6.67 -1.10 0.63
CA LEU A 63 7.53 -2.15 0.08
C LEU A 63 7.64 -3.29 1.11
N TYR A 64 7.42 -4.52 0.69
CA TYR A 64 7.33 -5.66 1.60
C TYR A 64 8.65 -5.91 2.36
N ASP A 65 9.79 -5.72 1.71
CA ASP A 65 11.10 -5.79 2.36
C ASP A 65 11.22 -4.78 3.51
N ASP A 66 10.76 -3.53 3.30
CA ASP A 66 10.76 -2.50 4.34
C ASP A 66 9.79 -2.84 5.48
N TYR A 67 8.66 -3.50 5.15
CA TYR A 67 7.67 -3.95 6.14
C TYR A 67 8.22 -5.05 7.05
N LEU A 68 9.00 -5.99 6.51
CA LEU A 68 9.61 -7.05 7.30
C LEU A 68 10.60 -6.51 8.33
N GLU A 69 11.27 -5.40 8.02
CA GLU A 69 12.18 -4.74 8.96
C GLU A 69 11.45 -3.83 9.96
N ASN A 70 10.42 -3.11 9.51
CA ASN A 70 9.68 -2.14 10.31
C ASN A 70 8.17 -2.19 9.97
N PRO A 71 7.41 -3.09 10.63
CA PRO A 71 5.99 -3.27 10.37
C PRO A 71 5.20 -2.01 10.74
N THR A 72 4.32 -1.58 9.84
CA THR A 72 3.40 -0.47 10.10
C THR A 72 2.06 -1.05 10.58
N PHE A 73 1.63 -0.69 11.79
CA PHE A 73 0.35 -1.04 12.40
C PHE A 73 -0.28 0.20 13.04
#